data_AF-A0AAX4J4X5-F1
#
_entry.id   AF-A0AAX4J4X5-F1
#
_cell.length_a   1.000
_cell.length_b   1.000
_cell.length_c   1.000
_cell.angle_alpha   90.00
_cell.angle_beta   90.00
_cell.angle_gamma   90.00
#
_symmetry.space_group_name_H-M   'P 1'
#
loop_
_entity.id
_entity.type
_entity.pdbx_description
1 polymer ?
#
loop_
_entity_poly.entity_id
_entity_poly.type
_entity_poly.pdbx_seq_one_letter_code
_entity_poly.pdbx_strand_id
1 'polypeptide(L)'
;MILVRHEWFPVSRLVTPYTMAFARFSILLACSFAFSVFVVVGEDLPYQDIPICAVSILSIRRPWHDTYSQIQIRCMVQEIKHSNCSIPDQTCICNDTFLAGIMRECVMSNCTVKETLVAQNQSMAACGVPLTELDAIHQWLRPMLFVIPTVFIAGRLTNKWMKLSSWGWDDMTIIIAYILSSLFLPAAYFAEKSGVGRDIWALTPDQITNLLFMVLLFGFLYFTCLAFVKSSMLFLYLRIFPDEKFRKVLCLQSANL
;
A
#
# COMPACT_ATOMS: atom_id res chain seq x y z
N MET A 1 -59.28 8.02 -21.79
CA MET A 1 -59.66 7.70 -20.39
C MET A 1 -59.94 6.20 -20.30
N ILE A 2 -58.90 5.37 -20.10
CA ILE A 2 -59.05 3.93 -19.84
C ILE A 2 -57.95 3.50 -18.84
N LEU A 3 -58.36 3.44 -17.58
CA LEU A 3 -57.99 2.54 -16.48
C LEU A 3 -56.51 2.14 -16.28
N VAL A 4 -55.89 2.84 -15.32
CA VAL A 4 -54.71 2.39 -14.57
C VAL A 4 -55.10 1.17 -13.73
N ARG A 5 -54.60 0.00 -14.11
CA ARG A 5 -54.73 -1.22 -13.31
C ARG A 5 -53.64 -1.21 -12.23
N HIS A 6 -54.07 -0.95 -10.99
CA HIS A 6 -53.33 -1.21 -9.76
C HIS A 6 -53.13 -2.73 -9.62
N GLU A 7 -52.01 -3.25 -10.13
CA GLU A 7 -51.58 -4.60 -9.77
C GLU A 7 -50.60 -4.52 -8.60
N TRP A 8 -51.08 -5.08 -7.49
CA TRP A 8 -50.40 -5.41 -6.26
C TRP A 8 -48.97 -5.90 -6.50
N PHE A 9 -47.99 -5.11 -6.04
CA PHE A 9 -46.58 -5.51 -5.98
C PHE A 9 -46.40 -6.66 -4.97
N PRO A 10 -46.03 -7.88 -5.39
CA PRO A 10 -45.65 -8.92 -4.43
C PRO A 10 -44.25 -8.61 -3.89
N VAL A 11 -44.16 -8.58 -2.56
CA VAL A 11 -43.01 -8.27 -1.69
C VAL A 11 -41.81 -9.24 -1.87
N SER A 12 -41.90 -10.23 -2.75
CA SER A 12 -40.82 -11.19 -3.06
C SER A 12 -39.74 -10.67 -4.01
N ARG A 13 -39.83 -9.41 -4.45
CA ARG A 13 -38.86 -8.76 -5.36
C ARG A 13 -37.92 -7.78 -4.66
N LEU A 14 -37.80 -7.84 -3.33
CA LEU A 14 -37.16 -6.79 -2.52
C LEU A 14 -35.63 -6.77 -2.55
N VAL A 15 -34.98 -7.76 -3.16
CA VAL A 15 -33.52 -7.75 -3.32
C VAL A 15 -33.20 -7.80 -4.80
N THR A 16 -33.20 -6.64 -5.44
CA THR A 16 -32.69 -6.54 -6.80
C THR A 16 -31.26 -7.10 -6.85
N PRO A 17 -30.85 -7.80 -7.93
CA PRO A 17 -29.46 -8.28 -8.06
C PRO A 17 -28.44 -7.13 -7.87
N TYR A 18 -28.86 -5.91 -8.20
CA TYR A 18 -28.13 -4.67 -7.96
C TYR A 18 -27.91 -4.35 -6.47
N THR A 19 -28.92 -4.49 -5.61
CA THR A 19 -28.79 -4.22 -4.17
C THR A 19 -27.97 -5.28 -3.43
N MET A 20 -28.03 -6.54 -3.86
CA MET A 20 -27.17 -7.61 -3.32
C MET A 20 -25.68 -7.40 -3.65
N ALA A 21 -25.39 -7.07 -4.92
CA ALA A 21 -24.03 -6.76 -5.36
C ALA A 21 -23.47 -5.53 -4.63
N PHE A 22 -24.29 -4.49 -4.43
CA PHE A 22 -23.89 -3.26 -3.74
C PHE A 22 -23.70 -3.46 -2.22
N ALA A 23 -24.55 -4.27 -1.57
CA ALA A 23 -24.42 -4.56 -0.15
C ALA A 23 -23.14 -5.36 0.16
N ARG A 24 -22.80 -6.36 -0.66
CA ARG A 24 -21.53 -7.10 -0.52
C ARG A 24 -20.32 -6.27 -0.94
N PHE A 25 -20.45 -5.41 -1.94
CA PHE A 25 -19.45 -4.40 -2.26
C PHE A 25 -19.12 -3.55 -1.03
N SER A 26 -20.13 -3.04 -0.33
CA SER A 26 -19.94 -2.29 0.92
C SER A 26 -19.34 -3.11 2.05
N ILE A 27 -19.70 -4.39 2.18
CA ILE A 27 -19.14 -5.31 3.20
C ILE A 27 -17.68 -5.64 2.90
N LEU A 28 -17.32 -5.96 1.66
CA LEU A 28 -15.94 -6.23 1.25
C LEU A 28 -15.07 -4.98 1.37
N LEU A 29 -15.60 -3.81 1.03
CA LEU A 29 -14.92 -2.53 1.28
C LEU A 29 -14.72 -2.30 2.78
N ALA A 30 -15.76 -2.54 3.58
CA ALA A 30 -15.69 -2.38 5.03
C ALA A 30 -14.74 -3.39 5.69
N CYS A 31 -14.68 -4.65 5.21
CA CYS A 31 -13.75 -5.66 5.69
C CYS A 31 -12.31 -5.37 5.25
N SER A 32 -12.11 -4.91 4.01
CA SER A 32 -10.77 -4.52 3.53
C SER A 32 -10.29 -3.26 4.26
N PHE A 33 -11.18 -2.30 4.48
CA PHE A 33 -10.94 -1.12 5.31
C PHE A 33 -10.63 -1.52 6.75
N ALA A 34 -11.44 -2.36 7.38
CA ALA A 34 -11.23 -2.86 8.73
C ALA A 34 -9.93 -3.67 8.87
N PHE A 35 -9.56 -4.50 7.88
CA PHE A 35 -8.29 -5.24 7.89
C PHE A 35 -7.10 -4.30 7.75
N SER A 36 -7.16 -3.34 6.82
CA SER A 36 -6.11 -2.33 6.64
C SER A 36 -5.97 -1.41 7.86
N VAL A 37 -7.07 -1.02 8.50
CA VAL A 37 -7.09 -0.26 9.76
C VAL A 37 -6.63 -1.13 10.93
N PHE A 38 -6.98 -2.41 10.99
CA PHE A 38 -6.49 -3.33 12.02
C PHE A 38 -4.98 -3.57 11.91
N VAL A 39 -4.42 -3.61 10.70
CA VAL A 39 -2.96 -3.63 10.51
C VAL A 39 -2.33 -2.34 11.06
N VAL A 40 -2.97 -1.18 10.88
CA VAL A 40 -2.49 0.12 11.42
C VAL A 40 -2.61 0.19 12.95
N VAL A 41 -3.78 -0.11 13.50
CA VAL A 41 -4.02 -0.09 14.95
C VAL A 41 -3.28 -1.24 15.64
N GLY A 42 -2.94 -2.31 14.91
CA GLY A 42 -2.07 -3.40 15.37
C GLY A 42 -0.61 -2.97 15.56
N GLU A 43 -0.18 -1.86 14.95
CA GLU A 43 1.10 -1.20 15.27
C GLU A 43 0.97 -0.15 16.38
N ASP A 44 -0.23 0.29 16.75
CA ASP A 44 -0.50 1.08 17.96
C ASP A 44 -0.60 0.18 19.21
N LEU A 45 0.21 -0.88 19.29
CA LEU A 45 0.56 -1.40 20.61
C LEU A 45 1.19 -0.22 21.36
N PRO A 46 0.75 0.07 22.60
CA PRO A 46 1.36 1.11 23.40
C PRO A 46 2.86 0.84 23.43
N TYR A 47 3.64 1.73 22.81
CA TYR A 47 5.10 1.71 22.89
C TYR A 47 5.48 2.04 24.33
N GLN A 48 5.35 1.04 25.17
CA GLN A 48 5.68 1.01 26.56
C GLN A 48 6.42 -0.30 26.76
N ASP A 49 7.69 -0.30 26.37
CA ASP A 49 8.77 -0.70 27.27
C ASP A 49 10.09 -0.18 26.73
N ILE A 50 10.73 0.65 27.54
CA ILE A 50 12.10 1.13 27.35
C ILE A 50 13.02 0.03 27.92
N PRO A 51 13.77 -0.73 27.12
CA PRO A 51 14.96 -1.40 27.62
C PRO A 51 16.15 -0.44 27.46
N ILE A 52 16.44 0.23 28.57
CA ILE A 52 17.75 0.60 29.08
C ILE A 52 18.93 0.48 28.08
N CYS A 53 19.01 1.49 27.22
CA CYS A 53 20.21 2.31 27.06
C CYS A 53 20.53 3.14 28.35
N ALA A 54 19.96 2.79 29.51
CA ALA A 54 19.84 3.64 30.71
C ALA A 54 20.73 3.24 31.91
N VAL A 55 21.70 2.32 31.79
CA VAL A 55 22.54 1.90 32.94
C VAL A 55 24.06 2.08 32.75
N SER A 56 24.53 2.78 31.72
CA SER A 56 25.98 3.08 31.71
C SER A 56 26.36 4.39 31.04
N ILE A 57 26.06 5.49 31.74
CA ILE A 57 27.04 6.30 32.48
C ILE A 57 26.40 7.68 32.73
N LEU A 58 26.27 8.06 33.99
CA LEU A 58 26.00 9.41 34.50
C LEU A 58 26.26 10.55 33.47
N SER A 59 25.22 11.10 32.83
CA SER A 59 25.06 12.53 32.48
C SER A 59 23.95 12.80 31.45
N ILE A 60 22.94 13.56 31.89
CA ILE A 60 22.36 14.76 31.25
C ILE A 60 22.06 14.68 29.74
N ARG A 61 20.76 14.81 29.41
CA ARG A 61 20.19 15.53 28.23
C ARG A 61 21.18 15.71 27.07
N ARG A 62 21.41 14.68 26.26
CA ARG A 62 22.07 14.83 24.95
C ARG A 62 21.06 14.73 23.80
N PRO A 63 21.28 15.47 22.70
CA PRO A 63 20.47 15.36 21.49
C PRO A 63 20.50 13.94 20.92
N TRP A 64 19.40 13.53 20.26
CA TRP A 64 19.19 12.20 19.67
C TRP A 64 20.36 11.67 18.80
N HIS A 65 21.13 12.56 18.16
CA HIS A 65 22.30 12.19 17.36
C HIS A 65 23.46 11.57 18.16
N ASP A 66 23.65 11.97 19.42
CA ASP A 66 24.80 11.54 20.21
C ASP A 66 24.62 10.13 20.78
N THR A 67 23.40 9.77 21.19
CA THR A 67 23.08 8.46 21.82
C THR A 67 23.27 7.31 20.84
N TYR A 68 22.81 7.49 19.61
CA TYR A 68 22.91 6.50 18.54
C TYR A 68 24.38 6.15 18.22
N SER A 69 25.25 7.16 18.14
CA SER A 69 26.68 6.96 17.84
C SER A 69 27.38 6.07 18.89
N GLN A 70 26.97 6.18 20.15
CA GLN A 70 27.57 5.43 21.26
C GLN A 70 27.20 3.94 21.25
N ILE A 71 25.98 3.58 20.84
CA ILE A 71 25.53 2.19 20.81
C ILE A 71 26.16 1.43 19.64
N GLN A 72 26.23 2.08 18.47
CA GLN A 72 26.91 1.54 17.29
C GLN A 72 28.38 1.23 17.62
N ILE A 73 29.08 2.12 18.34
CA ILE A 73 30.45 1.91 18.79
C ILE A 73 30.56 0.73 19.76
N ARG A 74 29.61 0.55 20.68
CA ARG A 74 29.64 -0.58 21.64
C ARG A 74 29.51 -1.93 20.95
N CYS A 75 28.51 -2.11 20.09
CA CYS A 75 28.34 -3.35 19.33
C CYS A 75 29.56 -3.60 18.42
N MET A 76 30.09 -2.56 17.78
CA MET A 76 31.29 -2.69 16.95
C MET A 76 32.50 -3.18 17.76
N VAL A 77 32.80 -2.57 18.90
CA VAL A 77 33.96 -2.94 19.75
C VAL A 77 33.79 -4.33 20.38
N GLN A 78 32.55 -4.73 20.70
CA GLN A 78 32.28 -6.05 21.26
C GLN A 78 32.48 -7.17 20.23
N GLU A 79 32.04 -6.94 19.00
CA GLU A 79 31.97 -7.99 17.98
C GLU A 79 33.21 -8.05 17.07
N ILE A 80 34.01 -6.98 16.99
CA ILE A 80 35.21 -6.97 16.14
C ILE A 80 36.23 -8.06 16.52
N LYS A 81 36.27 -8.47 17.81
CA LYS A 81 37.14 -9.56 18.29
C LYS A 81 36.83 -10.92 17.64
N HIS A 82 35.63 -11.07 17.08
CA HIS A 82 35.20 -12.28 16.36
C HIS A 82 35.58 -12.25 14.87
N SER A 83 35.98 -11.09 14.35
CA SER A 83 36.47 -10.92 12.97
C SER A 83 37.99 -10.90 12.92
N ASN A 84 38.55 -11.13 11.74
CA ASN A 84 39.99 -11.00 11.51
C ASN A 84 40.38 -9.57 11.04
N CYS A 85 39.44 -8.62 11.09
CA CYS A 85 39.65 -7.25 10.65
C CYS A 85 40.25 -6.38 11.76
N SER A 86 41.12 -5.44 11.39
CA SER A 86 41.64 -4.43 12.31
C SER A 86 40.71 -3.21 12.36
N ILE A 87 40.63 -2.52 13.51
CA ILE A 87 39.81 -1.30 13.68
C ILE A 87 40.02 -0.25 12.58
N PRO A 88 41.27 0.10 12.17
CA PRO A 88 41.48 1.08 11.11
C PRO A 88 41.20 0.54 9.69
N ASP A 89 41.04 -0.77 9.51
CA ASP A 89 40.83 -1.37 8.19
C ASP A 89 39.35 -1.35 7.81
N GLN A 90 38.91 -0.19 7.34
CA GLN A 90 37.54 0.04 6.88
C GLN A 90 37.15 -0.90 5.73
N THR A 91 38.07 -1.23 4.83
CA THR A 91 37.79 -2.11 3.69
C THR A 91 37.51 -3.55 4.11
N CYS A 92 38.26 -4.06 5.09
CA CYS A 92 37.99 -5.38 5.66
C CYS A 92 36.62 -5.40 6.36
N ILE A 93 36.33 -4.40 7.19
CA ILE A 93 35.07 -4.31 7.94
C ILE A 93 33.86 -4.28 7.00
N CYS A 94 33.94 -3.53 5.90
CA CYS A 94 32.84 -3.40 4.95
C CYS A 94 32.60 -4.66 4.09
N ASN A 95 33.61 -5.51 3.94
CA ASN A 95 33.52 -6.73 3.12
C ASN A 95 33.29 -8.01 3.95
N ASP A 96 33.40 -7.92 5.28
CA ASP A 96 33.18 -9.04 6.19
C ASP A 96 31.68 -9.26 6.49
N THR A 97 31.09 -10.22 5.78
CA THR A 97 29.67 -10.59 5.97
C THR A 97 29.38 -11.24 7.33
N PHE A 98 30.37 -11.88 7.95
CA PHE A 98 30.22 -12.53 9.26
C PHE A 98 30.14 -11.48 10.36
N LEU A 99 31.05 -10.50 10.35
CA LEU A 99 31.01 -9.36 11.25
C LEU A 99 29.72 -8.55 11.09
N ALA A 100 29.28 -8.32 9.84
CA ALA A 100 28.01 -7.63 9.57
C ALA A 100 26.78 -8.38 10.11
N GLY A 101 26.82 -9.71 10.18
CA GLY A 101 25.75 -10.53 10.77
C GLY A 101 25.65 -10.35 12.28
N ILE A 102 26.76 -10.58 12.99
CA ILE A 102 26.77 -10.50 14.47
C ILE A 102 26.55 -9.06 14.95
N MET A 103 27.07 -8.07 14.23
CA MET A 103 26.81 -6.66 14.53
C MET A 103 25.32 -6.32 14.39
N ARG A 104 24.64 -6.85 13.36
CA ARG A 104 23.18 -6.67 13.22
C ARG A 104 22.41 -7.31 14.37
N GLU A 105 22.80 -8.51 14.81
CA GLU A 105 22.17 -9.17 15.95
C GLU A 105 22.30 -8.34 17.23
N CYS A 106 23.50 -7.83 17.53
CA CYS A 106 23.74 -6.95 18.69
C CYS A 106 22.92 -5.66 18.64
N VAL A 107 22.80 -5.04 17.46
CA VAL A 107 22.03 -3.81 17.29
C VAL A 107 20.53 -4.10 17.43
N MET A 108 20.02 -5.15 16.79
CA MET A 108 18.60 -5.52 16.87
C MET A 108 18.17 -5.95 18.28
N SER A 109 19.07 -6.51 19.09
CA SER A 109 18.75 -6.92 20.47
C SER A 109 18.76 -5.76 21.47
N ASN A 110 19.48 -4.68 21.17
CA ASN A 110 19.76 -3.59 22.11
C ASN A 110 19.21 -2.22 21.68
N CYS A 111 18.74 -2.09 20.45
CA CYS A 111 18.23 -0.84 19.88
C CYS A 111 16.78 -0.96 19.43
N THR A 112 16.12 0.19 19.30
CA THR A 112 14.82 0.29 18.64
C THR A 112 14.94 0.10 17.12
N VAL A 113 13.81 -0.17 16.45
CA VAL A 113 13.77 -0.29 14.99
C VAL A 113 14.26 1.00 14.30
N LYS A 114 13.87 2.17 14.81
CA LYS A 114 14.29 3.46 14.25
C LYS A 114 15.80 3.67 14.38
N GLU A 115 16.36 3.35 15.54
CA GLU A 115 17.81 3.42 15.76
C GLU A 115 18.55 2.42 14.87
N THR A 116 18.01 1.22 14.65
CA THR A 116 18.64 0.22 13.78
C THR A 116 18.64 0.62 12.31
N LEU A 117 17.62 1.35 11.85
CA LEU A 117 17.60 1.89 10.49
C LEU A 117 18.63 3.00 10.31
N VAL A 118 18.80 3.88 11.30
CA VAL A 118 19.88 4.88 11.31
C VAL A 118 21.25 4.18 11.39
N ALA A 119 21.35 3.12 12.22
CA ALA A 119 22.27 1.96 12.20
C ALA A 119 22.95 1.74 10.86
N GLN A 120 22.04 1.33 10.00
CA GLN A 120 22.30 0.78 8.71
C GLN A 120 22.60 1.90 7.72
N ASN A 121 21.90 3.03 7.80
CA ASN A 121 22.17 4.17 6.93
C ASN A 121 23.62 4.63 7.05
N GLN A 122 24.08 4.87 8.27
CA GLN A 122 25.44 5.37 8.50
C GLN A 122 26.52 4.34 8.17
N SER A 123 26.30 3.07 8.50
CA SER A 123 27.27 2.01 8.17
C SER A 123 27.40 1.80 6.67
N MET A 124 26.28 1.77 5.94
CA MET A 124 26.27 1.64 4.47
C MET A 124 26.86 2.89 3.79
N ALA A 125 26.58 4.08 4.31
CA ALA A 125 27.18 5.33 3.85
C ALA A 125 28.70 5.37 4.09
N ALA A 126 29.16 4.90 5.26
CA ALA A 126 30.59 4.78 5.57
C ALA A 126 31.30 3.79 4.63
N CYS A 127 30.64 2.69 4.26
CA CYS A 127 31.17 1.71 3.30
C CYS A 127 31.08 2.16 1.83
N GLY A 128 30.50 3.33 1.56
CA GLY A 128 30.38 3.87 0.19
C GLY A 128 29.52 3.00 -0.71
N VAL A 129 28.52 2.30 -0.17
CA VAL A 129 27.63 1.44 -0.96
C VAL A 129 26.84 2.31 -1.94
N PRO A 130 26.85 1.99 -3.25
CA PRO A 130 26.13 2.79 -4.23
C PRO A 130 24.62 2.76 -3.96
N LEU A 131 23.96 3.89 -4.16
CA LEU A 131 22.51 4.03 -4.04
C LEU A 131 21.84 3.45 -5.30
N THR A 132 20.89 2.55 -5.11
CA THR A 132 20.01 2.10 -6.18
C THR A 132 18.82 3.06 -6.27
N GLU A 133 18.61 3.67 -7.44
CA GLU A 133 17.47 4.58 -7.67
C GLU A 133 16.67 4.14 -8.90
N LEU A 134 15.37 3.87 -8.70
CA LEU A 134 14.45 3.44 -9.77
C LEU A 134 13.51 4.57 -10.24
N ASP A 135 13.80 5.81 -9.86
CA ASP A 135 12.93 6.98 -10.09
C ASP A 135 12.61 7.19 -11.57
N ALA A 136 13.61 6.99 -12.44
CA ALA A 136 13.43 7.14 -13.89
C ALA A 136 12.39 6.16 -14.45
N ILE A 137 12.38 4.91 -13.97
CA ILE A 137 11.41 3.91 -14.44
C ILE A 137 10.01 4.28 -13.97
N HIS A 138 9.87 4.68 -12.70
CA HIS A 138 8.57 5.08 -12.13
C HIS A 138 7.98 6.31 -12.85
N GLN A 139 8.81 7.29 -13.20
CA GLN A 139 8.39 8.49 -13.92
C GLN A 139 7.74 8.18 -15.28
N TRP A 140 8.25 7.20 -16.02
CA TRP A 140 7.69 6.79 -17.31
C TRP A 140 6.54 5.80 -17.19
N LEU A 141 6.64 4.86 -16.25
CA LEU A 141 5.64 3.80 -16.05
C LEU A 141 4.29 4.38 -15.62
N ARG A 142 4.30 5.36 -14.71
CA ARG A 142 3.10 5.99 -14.14
C ARG A 142 2.14 6.56 -15.20
N PRO A 143 2.55 7.47 -16.11
CA PRO A 143 1.66 7.99 -17.14
C PRO A 143 1.27 6.93 -18.19
N MET A 144 2.20 6.04 -18.56
CA MET A 144 1.94 5.02 -19.58
C MET A 144 0.80 4.06 -19.18
N LEU A 145 0.77 3.63 -17.92
CA LEU A 145 -0.32 2.78 -17.41
C LEU A 145 -1.67 3.49 -17.37
N PHE A 146 -1.69 4.82 -17.27
CA PHE A 146 -2.93 5.60 -17.24
C PHE A 146 -3.52 5.87 -18.63
N VAL A 147 -2.69 5.95 -19.68
CA VAL A 147 -3.16 6.20 -21.05
C VAL A 147 -4.13 5.11 -21.53
N ILE A 148 -3.82 3.85 -21.23
CA ILE A 148 -4.62 2.69 -21.66
C ILE A 148 -6.08 2.81 -21.18
N PRO A 149 -6.39 2.88 -19.87
CA PRO A 149 -7.76 3.01 -19.40
C PRO A 149 -8.45 4.29 -19.89
N THR A 150 -7.73 5.41 -20.05
CA THR A 150 -8.30 6.64 -20.61
C THR A 150 -8.85 6.42 -22.02
N VAL A 151 -8.13 5.70 -22.89
CA VAL A 151 -8.60 5.39 -24.26
C VAL A 151 -9.88 4.55 -24.23
N PHE A 152 -9.94 3.52 -23.37
CA PHE A 152 -11.14 2.69 -23.24
C PHE A 152 -12.36 3.46 -22.72
N ILE A 153 -12.16 4.35 -21.74
CA ILE A 153 -13.24 5.20 -21.21
C ILE A 153 -13.69 6.23 -22.25
N ALA A 154 -12.75 6.83 -22.98
CA ALA A 154 -13.07 7.75 -24.07
C ALA A 154 -13.97 7.08 -25.10
N GLY A 155 -13.60 5.89 -25.59
CA GLY A 155 -14.42 5.13 -26.54
C GLY A 155 -15.83 4.81 -26.01
N ARG A 156 -15.94 4.41 -24.73
CA ARG A 156 -17.24 4.18 -24.09
C ARG A 156 -18.09 5.46 -24.03
N LEU A 157 -17.50 6.59 -23.65
CA LEU A 157 -18.20 7.88 -23.56
C LEU A 157 -18.63 8.38 -24.95
N THR A 158 -17.81 8.22 -25.99
CA THR A 158 -18.17 8.60 -27.37
C THR A 158 -19.40 7.83 -27.85
N ASN A 159 -19.51 6.52 -27.56
CA ASN A 159 -20.69 5.73 -27.90
C ASN A 159 -21.97 6.27 -27.26
N LYS A 160 -21.88 6.80 -26.03
CA LYS A 160 -23.03 7.43 -25.33
C LYS A 160 -23.34 8.82 -25.86
N TRP A 161 -22.32 9.61 -26.18
CA TRP A 161 -22.48 10.93 -26.79
C TRP A 161 -23.17 10.85 -28.15
N MET A 162 -22.82 9.86 -28.96
CA MET A 162 -23.48 9.56 -30.23
C MET A 162 -24.87 8.93 -30.07
N LYS A 163 -25.35 8.73 -28.83
CA LYS A 163 -26.65 8.14 -28.49
C LYS A 163 -26.87 6.72 -29.03
N LEU A 164 -25.80 5.95 -29.30
CA LEU A 164 -25.92 4.55 -29.73
C LEU A 164 -26.48 3.63 -28.63
N SER A 165 -26.36 4.04 -27.37
CA SER A 165 -26.77 3.24 -26.21
C SER A 165 -27.24 4.14 -25.08
N SER A 166 -28.31 3.75 -24.38
CA SER A 166 -28.80 4.47 -23.20
C SER A 166 -27.86 4.30 -22.01
N TRP A 167 -27.84 5.30 -21.12
CA TRP A 167 -27.11 5.26 -19.86
C TRP A 167 -27.62 4.14 -18.96
N GLY A 168 -26.71 3.37 -18.37
CA GLY A 168 -27.02 2.33 -17.40
C GLY A 168 -26.13 2.41 -16.17
N TRP A 169 -26.40 1.54 -15.20
CA TRP A 169 -25.62 1.43 -13.97
C TRP A 169 -24.15 1.02 -14.21
N ASP A 170 -23.88 0.26 -15.27
CA ASP A 170 -22.52 -0.06 -15.76
C ASP A 170 -21.70 1.21 -16.08
N ASP A 171 -22.33 2.19 -16.74
CA ASP A 171 -21.67 3.42 -17.15
C ASP A 171 -21.32 4.30 -15.93
N MET A 172 -22.16 4.29 -14.88
CA MET A 172 -21.89 5.02 -13.65
C MET A 172 -20.75 4.37 -12.84
N THR A 173 -20.76 3.05 -12.68
CA THR A 173 -19.73 2.36 -11.90
C THR A 173 -18.36 2.41 -12.57
N ILE A 174 -18.29 2.36 -13.90
CA ILE A 174 -17.01 2.49 -14.61
C ILE A 174 -16.45 3.92 -14.55
N ILE A 175 -17.30 4.96 -14.55
CA ILE A 175 -16.86 6.35 -14.36
C ILE A 175 -16.30 6.54 -12.94
N ILE A 176 -16.96 5.99 -11.92
CA ILE A 176 -16.45 6.02 -10.54
C ILE A 176 -15.11 5.28 -10.44
N ALA A 177 -15.00 4.10 -11.07
CA ALA A 177 -13.73 3.36 -11.13
C ALA A 177 -12.62 4.20 -11.78
N TYR A 178 -12.93 4.90 -12.87
CA TYR A 178 -11.96 5.75 -13.55
C TYR A 178 -11.50 6.93 -12.69
N ILE A 179 -12.42 7.60 -11.98
CA ILE A 179 -12.08 8.66 -11.04
C ILE A 179 -11.15 8.11 -9.96
N LEU A 180 -11.47 6.99 -9.33
CA LEU A 180 -10.61 6.35 -8.34
C LEU A 180 -9.24 5.95 -8.92
N SER A 181 -9.20 5.46 -10.16
CA SER A 181 -7.95 5.15 -10.85
C SER A 181 -7.08 6.39 -11.07
N SER A 182 -7.69 7.56 -11.29
CA SER A 182 -6.95 8.82 -11.47
C SER A 182 -6.28 9.32 -10.19
N LEU A 183 -6.82 8.97 -9.01
CA LEU A 183 -6.21 9.31 -7.72
C LEU A 183 -4.85 8.59 -7.51
N PHE A 184 -4.58 7.49 -8.22
CA PHE A 184 -3.27 6.82 -8.16
C PHE A 184 -2.14 7.68 -8.71
N LEU A 185 -2.39 8.58 -9.68
CA LEU A 185 -1.36 9.42 -10.27
C LEU A 185 -0.68 10.35 -9.26
N PRO A 186 -1.42 11.23 -8.53
CA PRO A 186 -0.81 12.08 -7.52
C PRO A 186 -0.27 11.26 -6.35
N ALA A 187 -0.95 10.19 -5.93
CA ALA A 187 -0.49 9.33 -4.86
C ALA A 187 0.87 8.68 -5.20
N ALA A 188 1.08 8.24 -6.45
CA ALA A 188 2.33 7.62 -6.90
C ALA A 188 3.47 8.63 -6.88
N TYR A 189 3.18 9.86 -7.31
CA TYR A 189 4.15 10.95 -7.25
C TYR A 189 4.60 11.27 -5.82
N PHE A 190 3.69 11.28 -4.85
CA PHE A 190 4.05 11.46 -3.43
C PHE A 190 4.84 10.28 -2.87
N ALA A 191 4.51 9.05 -3.29
CA ALA A 191 5.23 7.86 -2.88
C ALA A 191 6.68 7.85 -3.42
N GLU A 192 6.89 8.23 -4.69
CA GLU A 192 8.22 8.44 -5.28
C GLU A 192 9.05 9.46 -4.50
N LYS A 193 8.45 10.60 -4.13
CA LYS A 193 9.11 11.59 -3.26
C LYS A 193 9.46 11.07 -1.88
N SER A 194 8.71 10.09 -1.39
CA SER A 194 8.95 9.44 -0.09
C SER A 194 10.04 8.35 -0.19
N GLY A 195 10.58 8.08 -1.38
CA GLY A 195 11.68 7.14 -1.61
C GLY A 195 11.25 5.77 -2.14
N VAL A 196 10.06 5.63 -2.76
CA VAL A 196 9.72 4.42 -3.53
C VAL A 196 10.80 4.14 -4.57
N GLY A 197 11.31 2.91 -4.59
CA GLY A 197 12.31 2.49 -5.59
C GLY A 197 13.75 2.84 -5.23
N ARG A 198 13.99 3.26 -3.99
CA ARG A 198 15.33 3.45 -3.41
C ARG A 198 15.58 2.42 -2.32
N ASP A 199 16.86 2.19 -2.02
CA ASP A 199 17.23 1.25 -0.96
C ASP A 199 16.74 1.73 0.41
N ILE A 200 16.11 0.84 1.19
CA ILE A 200 15.49 1.16 2.50
C ILE A 200 16.48 1.81 3.46
N TRP A 201 17.75 1.38 3.42
CA TRP A 201 18.79 1.91 4.31
C TRP A 201 19.12 3.39 4.04
N ALA A 202 18.84 3.90 2.84
CA ALA A 202 19.11 5.29 2.46
C ALA A 202 17.98 6.25 2.87
N LEU A 203 16.80 5.73 3.20
CA LEU A 203 15.65 6.55 3.61
C LEU A 203 15.76 6.97 5.07
N THR A 204 15.20 8.14 5.38
CA THR A 204 15.00 8.55 6.77
C THR A 204 13.82 7.80 7.40
N PRO A 205 13.78 7.66 8.74
CA PRO A 205 12.64 7.03 9.42
C PRO A 205 11.29 7.67 9.06
N ASP A 206 11.25 9.00 8.90
CA ASP A 206 10.03 9.72 8.52
C ASP A 206 9.60 9.43 7.08
N GLN A 207 10.56 9.29 6.16
CA GLN A 207 10.28 8.88 4.78
C GLN A 207 9.70 7.48 4.72
N ILE A 208 10.21 6.54 5.53
CA ILE A 208 9.71 5.18 5.63
C ILE A 208 8.26 5.17 6.14
N THR A 209 7.94 5.94 7.19
CA THR A 209 6.57 6.04 7.69
C THR A 209 5.61 6.61 6.63
N ASN A 210 6.01 7.68 5.93
CA ASN A 210 5.21 8.26 4.84
C ASN A 210 5.02 7.27 3.68
N LEU A 211 6.07 6.54 3.33
CA LEU A 211 6.03 5.50 2.31
C LEU A 211 5.03 4.39 2.67
N LEU A 212 5.08 3.88 3.91
CA LEU A 212 4.13 2.87 4.40
C LEU A 212 2.69 3.38 4.34
N PHE A 213 2.45 4.62 4.78
CA PHE A 213 1.14 5.25 4.69
C PHE A 213 0.63 5.33 3.24
N MET A 214 1.49 5.69 2.30
CA MET A 214 1.13 5.71 0.87
C MET A 214 0.83 4.30 0.35
N VAL A 215 1.62 3.28 0.69
CA VAL A 215 1.35 1.88 0.28
C VAL A 215 -0.02 1.41 0.79
N LEU A 216 -0.40 1.80 2.01
CA LEU A 216 -1.72 1.51 2.55
C LEU A 216 -2.84 2.18 1.76
N LEU A 217 -2.70 3.49 1.49
CA LEU A 217 -3.65 4.25 0.69
C LEU A 217 -3.82 3.63 -0.72
N PHE A 218 -2.73 3.19 -1.32
CA PHE A 218 -2.72 2.47 -2.60
C PHE A 218 -3.50 1.17 -2.53
N GLY A 219 -3.30 0.38 -1.48
CA GLY A 219 -4.06 -0.84 -1.23
C GLY A 219 -5.56 -0.57 -1.22
N PHE A 220 -6.00 0.44 -0.47
CA PHE A 220 -7.42 0.82 -0.39
C PHE A 220 -8.00 1.26 -1.74
N LEU A 221 -7.30 2.15 -2.45
CA LEU A 221 -7.70 2.60 -3.77
C LEU A 221 -7.77 1.43 -4.76
N TYR A 222 -6.86 0.45 -4.65
CA TYR A 222 -6.78 -0.70 -5.55
C TYR A 222 -7.97 -1.63 -5.37
N PHE A 223 -8.25 -2.05 -4.13
CA PHE A 223 -9.40 -2.91 -3.85
C PHE A 223 -10.72 -2.25 -4.25
N THR A 224 -10.89 -0.97 -3.94
CA THR A 224 -12.09 -0.18 -4.28
C THR A 224 -12.25 -0.07 -5.80
N CYS A 225 -11.19 0.30 -6.52
CA CYS A 225 -11.20 0.39 -7.98
C CYS A 225 -11.50 -0.96 -8.62
N LEU A 226 -10.83 -2.03 -8.19
CA LEU A 226 -11.04 -3.39 -8.71
C LEU A 226 -12.47 -3.86 -8.50
N ALA A 227 -13.07 -3.55 -7.34
CA ALA A 227 -14.45 -3.87 -7.03
C ALA A 227 -15.42 -3.13 -7.97
N PHE A 228 -15.25 -1.82 -8.19
CA PHE A 228 -16.09 -1.07 -9.13
C PHE A 228 -15.95 -1.56 -10.59
N VAL A 229 -14.75 -1.93 -11.03
CA VAL A 229 -14.53 -2.51 -12.37
C VAL A 229 -15.28 -3.84 -12.52
N LYS A 230 -15.19 -4.73 -11.52
CA LYS A 230 -15.93 -6.00 -11.52
C LYS A 230 -17.45 -5.75 -11.52
N SER A 231 -17.94 -4.79 -10.74
CA SER A 231 -19.35 -4.42 -10.71
C SER A 231 -19.83 -3.84 -12.04
N SER A 232 -19.03 -3.03 -12.72
CA SER A 232 -19.30 -2.57 -14.10
C SER A 232 -19.46 -3.77 -15.04
N MET A 233 -18.48 -4.67 -15.11
CA MET A 233 -18.58 -5.87 -15.96
C MET A 233 -19.83 -6.70 -15.64
N LEU A 234 -20.18 -6.85 -14.37
CA LEU A 234 -21.39 -7.55 -13.92
C LEU A 234 -22.66 -6.92 -14.48
N PHE A 235 -22.78 -5.59 -14.38
CA PHE A 235 -23.94 -4.85 -14.86
C PHE A 235 -24.04 -4.86 -16.38
N LEU A 236 -22.91 -4.83 -17.09
CA LEU A 236 -22.88 -5.02 -18.54
C LEU A 236 -23.41 -6.41 -18.93
N TYR A 237 -22.97 -7.46 -18.25
CA TYR A 237 -23.45 -8.83 -18.53
C TYR A 237 -24.94 -9.00 -18.23
N LEU A 238 -25.45 -8.44 -17.13
CA LEU A 238 -26.87 -8.47 -16.80
C LEU A 238 -27.74 -7.71 -17.82
N ARG A 239 -27.17 -6.71 -18.50
CA ARG A 239 -27.87 -5.93 -19.52
C ARG A 239 -27.94 -6.66 -20.86
N ILE A 240 -26.89 -7.38 -21.24
CA ILE A 240 -26.82 -8.06 -22.54
C ILE A 240 -27.46 -9.45 -22.53
N PHE A 241 -27.40 -10.17 -21.40
CA PHE A 241 -28.02 -11.50 -21.25
C PHE A 241 -29.18 -11.46 -20.24
N PRO A 242 -30.43 -11.33 -20.72
CA PRO A 242 -31.60 -11.27 -19.84
C PRO A 242 -32.05 -12.64 -19.29
N ASP A 243 -31.41 -13.76 -19.67
CA ASP A 243 -31.79 -15.12 -19.27
C ASP A 243 -31.79 -15.31 -17.74
N GLU A 244 -32.91 -15.77 -17.17
CA GLU A 244 -33.09 -15.95 -15.73
C GLU A 244 -32.12 -16.95 -15.10
N LYS A 245 -31.75 -18.02 -15.85
CA LYS A 245 -30.79 -19.01 -15.35
C LYS A 245 -29.41 -18.38 -15.19
N PHE A 246 -29.01 -17.57 -16.17
CA PHE A 246 -27.74 -16.84 -16.15
C PHE A 246 -27.71 -15.80 -15.02
N ARG A 247 -28.81 -15.07 -14.78
CA ARG A 247 -28.89 -14.09 -13.67
C ARG A 247 -28.79 -14.75 -12.29
N LYS A 248 -29.38 -15.94 -12.10
CA LYS A 248 -29.28 -16.69 -10.83
C LYS A 248 -27.86 -17.18 -10.55
N VAL A 249 -27.17 -17.74 -11.56
CA VAL A 249 -25.77 -18.16 -11.43
C VAL A 249 -24.86 -16.97 -11.12
N LEU A 250 -25.06 -15.86 -11.83
CA LEU A 250 -24.27 -14.64 -11.62
C LEU A 250 -24.49 -14.04 -10.23
N CYS A 251 -25.73 -14.07 -9.72
CA CYS A 251 -26.05 -13.64 -8.37
C CYS A 251 -25.40 -14.54 -7.31
N LEU A 252 -25.39 -15.86 -7.51
CA LEU A 252 -24.70 -16.81 -6.63
C LEU A 252 -23.18 -16.63 -6.67
N GLN A 253 -22.60 -16.39 -7.84
CA GLN A 253 -21.17 -16.11 -8.00
C GLN A 253 -20.79 -14.82 -7.26
N SER A 254 -21.60 -13.76 -7.40
CA SER A 254 -21.42 -12.50 -6.64
C SER A 254 -21.64 -12.66 -5.12
N ALA A 255 -22.24 -13.77 -4.69
CA ALA A 255 -22.45 -14.11 -3.29
C ALA A 255 -21.39 -15.08 -2.71
N ASN A 256 -20.42 -15.53 -3.50
CA ASN A 256 -19.33 -16.42 -3.05
C ASN A 256 -17.92 -15.82 -3.22
N LEU A 257 -17.82 -14.61 -3.78
CA LEU A 257 -16.65 -13.74 -3.70
C LEU A 257 -16.78 -12.79 -2.49
#